data_AF-A0AA38Q3Y4-F1
#
_entry.id   AF-A0AA38Q3Y4-F1
#
_cell.length_a   1.000
_cell.length_b   1.000
_cell.length_c   1.000
_cell.angle_alpha   90.00
_cell.angle_beta   90.00
_cell.angle_gamma   90.00
#
_symmetry.space_group_name_H-M   'P 1'
#
loop_
_entity.id
_entity.type
_entity.pdbx_description
1 polymer ?
#
loop_
_entity_poly.entity_id
_entity_poly.type
_entity_poly.pdbx_seq_one_letter_code
_entity_poly.pdbx_strand_id
1 'polypeptide(L)'
;MISYENAMLVNSKLASRGSKLVYPIQNLIDFVWKDKPPKSKQPVFLHPIEFTGEEATSKLYRLREWIQARPPDVSQYSKSPEPKPSQINIATLISSLDAIAWLLNMRGSDIPYNPLFHAYLFVSLDSAVLFLEKSKVSNDVAAYLHSIGVERKDYTDV
;
A
#
# COMPACT_ATOMS: atom_id res chain seq x y z
N MET A 1 4.53 -2.46 -15.50
CA MET A 1 3.26 -2.66 -14.77
C MET A 1 2.32 -1.52 -15.13
N ILE A 2 1.01 -1.76 -15.12
CA ILE A 2 -0.03 -0.81 -15.50
C ILE A 2 -0.96 -0.60 -14.29
N SER A 3 -1.50 0.60 -14.09
CA SER A 3 -2.50 0.84 -13.05
C SER A 3 -3.80 0.09 -13.35
N TYR A 4 -4.59 -0.21 -12.32
CA TYR A 4 -5.91 -0.85 -12.47
C TYR A 4 -6.81 -0.08 -13.45
N GLU A 5 -6.88 1.25 -13.30
CA GLU A 5 -7.68 2.13 -14.17
C GLU A 5 -7.26 2.04 -15.64
N ASN A 6 -5.96 2.13 -15.91
CA ASN A 6 -5.44 2.02 -17.28
C ASN A 6 -5.65 0.62 -17.84
N ALA A 7 -5.51 -0.42 -17.02
CA ALA A 7 -5.76 -1.80 -17.43
C ALA A 7 -7.22 -2.00 -17.85
N MET A 8 -8.18 -1.50 -17.06
CA MET A 8 -9.61 -1.54 -17.37
C MET A 8 -9.95 -0.77 -18.65
N LEU A 9 -9.35 0.41 -18.82
CA LEU A 9 -9.53 1.22 -20.03
C LEU A 9 -9.00 0.51 -21.29
N VAL A 10 -7.78 -0.05 -21.23
CA VAL A 10 -7.18 -0.74 -22.37
C VAL A 10 -7.96 -2.02 -22.69
N ASN A 11 -8.34 -2.79 -21.67
CA ASN A 11 -9.07 -4.03 -21.86
C ASN A 11 -10.45 -3.80 -22.52
N SER A 12 -11.18 -2.75 -22.13
CA SER A 12 -12.47 -2.41 -22.77
C SER A 12 -12.32 -2.02 -24.25
N LYS A 13 -11.26 -1.29 -24.60
CA LYS A 13 -10.95 -0.90 -25.99
C LYS A 13 -10.47 -2.08 -26.86
N LEU A 14 -9.80 -3.07 -26.27
CA LEU A 14 -9.36 -4.27 -26.99
C LEU A 14 -10.51 -5.25 -27.25
N ALA A 15 -11.42 -5.39 -26.29
CA ALA A 15 -12.57 -6.28 -26.40
C ALA A 15 -13.46 -5.96 -27.61
N SER A 16 -13.66 -4.68 -27.93
CA SER A 16 -14.43 -4.24 -29.12
C SER A 16 -13.78 -4.63 -30.45
N ARG A 17 -12.51 -5.05 -30.44
CA ARG A 17 -11.72 -5.49 -31.60
C ARG A 17 -11.45 -6.99 -31.59
N GLY A 18 -12.12 -7.77 -30.73
CA GLY A 18 -11.90 -9.21 -30.60
C GLY A 18 -10.53 -9.58 -30.02
N SER A 19 -9.86 -8.65 -29.34
CA SER A 19 -8.55 -8.86 -28.70
C SER A 19 -8.69 -8.85 -27.18
N LYS A 20 -7.74 -9.48 -26.47
CA LYS A 20 -7.73 -9.57 -25.01
C LYS A 20 -6.38 -9.14 -24.44
N LEU A 21 -6.41 -8.38 -23.35
CA LEU A 21 -5.22 -8.09 -22.56
C LEU A 21 -4.87 -9.30 -21.69
N VAL A 22 -3.62 -9.74 -21.76
CA VAL A 22 -3.07 -10.83 -20.93
C VAL A 22 -2.05 -10.25 -19.97
N TYR A 23 -2.06 -10.73 -18.73
CA TYR A 23 -1.13 -10.31 -17.68
C TYR A 23 -0.18 -11.48 -17.37
N PRO A 24 1.03 -11.49 -17.95
CA PRO A 24 2.05 -12.46 -17.58
C PRO A 24 2.35 -12.40 -16.09
N ILE A 25 2.43 -13.55 -15.44
CA ILE A 25 2.74 -13.65 -14.00
C ILE A 25 4.14 -13.09 -13.70
N GLN A 26 5.08 -13.31 -14.62
CA GLN A 26 6.46 -12.85 -14.50
C GLN A 26 6.73 -11.76 -15.52
N ASN A 27 7.53 -10.76 -15.14
CA ASN A 27 7.96 -9.71 -16.05
C ASN A 27 8.90 -10.30 -17.11
N LEU A 28 8.48 -10.26 -18.37
CA LEU A 28 9.23 -10.88 -19.46
C LEU A 28 10.63 -10.25 -19.68
N ILE A 29 10.79 -8.96 -19.32
CA ILE A 29 12.07 -8.27 -19.40
C ILE A 29 13.08 -8.89 -18.42
N ASP A 30 12.62 -9.35 -17.25
CA ASP A 30 13.50 -9.91 -16.23
C ASP A 30 14.16 -11.22 -16.69
N PHE A 31 13.58 -11.95 -17.65
CA PHE A 31 14.21 -13.15 -18.22
C PHE A 31 15.45 -12.85 -19.08
N VAL A 32 15.52 -11.66 -19.66
CA VAL A 32 16.59 -11.27 -20.58
C VAL A 32 17.55 -10.24 -19.97
N TRP A 33 17.21 -9.66 -18.82
CA TRP A 33 18.01 -8.66 -18.14
C TRP A 33 19.10 -9.29 -17.26
N LYS A 34 20.25 -9.59 -17.89
CA LYS A 34 21.38 -10.26 -17.23
C LYS A 34 21.97 -9.46 -16.05
N ASP A 35 22.15 -8.14 -16.23
CA ASP A 35 22.80 -7.26 -15.25
C ASP A 35 21.81 -6.45 -14.40
N LYS A 36 20.70 -7.06 -14.00
CA LYS A 36 19.67 -6.40 -13.18
C LYS A 36 20.24 -6.06 -11.80
N PRO A 37 20.19 -4.78 -11.36
CA PRO A 37 20.69 -4.42 -10.05
C PRO A 37 19.84 -5.08 -8.94
N PRO A 38 20.47 -5.50 -7.83
CA PRO A 38 19.75 -6.07 -6.71
C PRO A 38 18.85 -5.01 -6.06
N LYS A 39 17.75 -5.47 -5.44
CA LYS A 39 16.95 -4.59 -4.57
C LYS A 39 17.79 -4.13 -3.38
N SER A 40 17.60 -2.88 -2.96
CA SER A 40 18.21 -2.37 -1.74
C SER A 40 17.78 -3.22 -0.54
N LYS A 41 18.74 -3.51 0.35
CA LYS A 41 18.53 -4.17 1.64
C LYS A 41 18.80 -3.24 2.82
N GLN A 42 18.87 -1.94 2.55
CA GLN A 42 19.15 -0.96 3.59
C GLN A 42 18.02 -0.94 4.63
N PRO A 43 18.35 -0.80 5.92
CA PRO A 43 17.36 -0.81 6.98
C PRO A 43 16.48 0.43 6.90
N VAL A 44 15.22 0.26 7.30
CA VAL A 44 14.31 1.39 7.57
C VAL A 44 14.61 1.97 8.94
N PHE A 45 14.28 3.24 9.13
CA PHE A 45 14.50 3.95 10.39
C PHE A 45 13.32 4.84 10.75
N LEU A 46 13.19 5.16 12.03
CA LEU A 46 12.15 6.04 12.54
C LEU A 46 12.49 7.49 12.23
N HIS A 47 11.48 8.28 11.87
CA HIS A 47 11.58 9.72 11.73
C HIS A 47 11.11 10.38 13.03
N PRO A 48 12.00 11.04 13.79
CA PRO A 48 11.66 11.56 15.12
C PRO A 48 10.49 12.55 15.15
N ILE A 49 9.75 12.55 16.27
CA ILE A 49 8.55 13.37 16.47
C ILE A 49 8.82 14.88 16.37
N GLU A 50 10.03 15.33 16.74
CA GLU A 50 10.48 16.72 16.61
C GLU A 50 10.45 17.22 15.15
N PHE A 51 10.57 16.31 14.17
CA PHE A 51 10.47 16.63 12.75
C PHE A 51 9.10 16.34 12.15
N THR A 52 8.39 15.31 12.66
CA THR A 52 7.10 14.90 12.08
C THR A 52 5.92 15.69 12.62
N GLY A 53 6.03 16.25 13.83
CA GLY A 53 5.02 17.08 14.49
C GLY A 53 3.72 16.37 14.90
N GLU A 54 3.53 15.11 14.50
CA GLU A 54 2.34 14.32 14.78
C GLU A 54 2.70 12.83 14.89
N GLU A 55 2.15 12.16 15.90
CA GLU A 55 2.31 10.73 16.14
C GLU A 55 1.62 9.88 15.07
N ALA A 56 2.22 8.74 14.73
CA ALA A 56 1.65 7.81 13.75
C ALA A 56 0.28 7.27 14.19
N THR A 57 0.06 7.06 15.49
CA THR A 57 -1.23 6.63 16.05
C THR A 57 -2.34 7.63 15.78
N SER A 58 -2.07 8.94 15.91
CA SER A 58 -3.01 10.01 15.57
C SER A 58 -3.35 10.00 14.08
N LYS A 59 -2.33 9.86 13.22
CA LYS A 59 -2.53 9.81 11.77
C LYS A 59 -3.35 8.59 11.34
N LEU A 60 -3.08 7.43 11.93
CA LEU A 60 -3.84 6.19 11.71
C LEU A 60 -5.29 6.32 12.18
N TYR A 61 -5.52 6.95 13.34
CA TYR A 61 -6.86 7.26 13.82
C TYR A 61 -7.63 8.13 12.82
N ARG A 62 -7.03 9.25 12.37
CA ARG A 62 -7.64 10.13 11.35
C ARG A 62 -7.92 9.40 10.04
N LEU A 63 -7.03 8.48 9.63
CA LEU A 63 -7.26 7.64 8.46
C LEU A 63 -8.48 6.71 8.65
N ARG A 64 -8.65 6.13 9.83
CA ARG A 64 -9.80 5.26 10.13
C ARG A 64 -11.12 6.04 10.11
N GLU A 65 -11.16 7.23 10.68
CA GLU A 65 -12.32 8.12 10.58
C GLU A 65 -12.65 8.45 9.11
N TRP A 66 -11.61 8.73 8.32
CA TRP A 66 -11.77 8.97 6.90
C TRP A 66 -12.32 7.75 6.15
N ILE A 67 -11.89 6.52 6.49
CA ILE A 67 -12.42 5.28 5.88
C ILE A 67 -13.91 5.14 6.19
N GLN A 68 -14.31 5.33 7.46
CA GLN A 68 -15.71 5.21 7.89
C GLN A 68 -16.61 6.27 7.25
N ALA A 69 -16.09 7.47 7.03
CA ALA A 69 -16.82 8.56 6.39
C ALA A 69 -16.95 8.40 4.86
N ARG A 70 -16.32 7.40 4.24
CA ARG A 70 -16.40 7.20 2.79
C ARG A 70 -17.80 6.73 2.40
N PRO A 71 -18.40 7.33 1.34
CA PRO A 71 -19.69 6.89 0.86
C PRO A 71 -19.59 5.42 0.41
N PRO A 72 -20.60 4.60 0.72
CA PRO A 72 -20.64 3.23 0.24
C PRO A 72 -20.62 3.16 -1.29
N ASP A 73 -20.00 2.11 -1.85
CA ASP A 73 -19.94 1.87 -3.29
C ASP A 73 -21.29 1.34 -3.81
N VAL A 74 -22.23 2.27 -3.97
CA VAL A 74 -23.59 1.99 -4.43
C VAL A 74 -23.75 2.52 -5.84
N SER A 75 -24.14 1.63 -6.76
CA SER A 75 -24.55 2.05 -8.10
C SER A 75 -25.73 3.02 -8.01
N GLN A 76 -25.67 4.10 -8.78
CA GLN A 76 -26.77 5.05 -8.94
C GLN A 76 -28.11 4.43 -9.38
N TYR A 77 -28.10 3.19 -9.87
CA TYR A 77 -29.29 2.43 -10.26
C TYR A 77 -29.77 1.42 -9.21
N SER A 78 -29.14 1.38 -8.02
CA SER A 78 -29.56 0.51 -6.93
C SER A 78 -30.96 0.88 -6.46
N LYS A 79 -31.88 -0.10 -6.44
CA LYS A 79 -33.25 0.06 -5.93
C LYS A 79 -33.34 -0.16 -4.42
N SER A 80 -32.26 -0.62 -3.78
CA SER A 80 -32.21 -0.84 -2.34
C SER A 80 -31.87 0.47 -1.63
N PRO A 81 -32.64 0.89 -0.61
CA PRO A 81 -32.44 2.15 0.09
C PRO A 81 -31.23 2.14 1.03
N GLU A 82 -30.79 0.96 1.46
CA GLU A 82 -29.63 0.79 2.35
C GLU A 82 -28.47 0.07 1.62
N PRO A 83 -27.21 0.47 1.87
CA PRO A 83 -26.05 -0.19 1.31
C PRO A 83 -25.84 -1.57 1.95
N LYS A 84 -25.44 -2.54 1.12
CA LYS A 84 -25.05 -3.87 1.60
C LYS A 84 -23.72 -3.79 2.37
N PRO A 85 -23.44 -4.71 3.29
CA PRO A 85 -22.15 -4.77 3.99
C PRO A 85 -20.94 -4.78 3.05
N SER A 86 -21.04 -5.43 1.89
CA SER A 86 -19.97 -5.48 0.88
C SER A 86 -19.71 -4.16 0.17
N GLN A 87 -20.59 -3.17 0.32
CA GLN A 87 -20.49 -1.84 -0.30
C GLN A 87 -19.92 -0.82 0.69
N ILE A 88 -19.77 -1.19 1.96
CA ILE A 88 -19.25 -0.30 3.00
C ILE A 88 -17.73 -0.40 3.00
N ASN A 89 -17.06 0.75 3.00
CA ASN A 89 -15.60 0.82 3.09
C ASN A 89 -15.16 0.47 4.52
N ILE A 90 -14.40 -0.61 4.67
CA ILE A 90 -13.90 -1.07 5.97
C ILE A 90 -12.37 -1.07 6.07
N ALA A 91 -11.70 -0.81 4.95
CA ALA A 91 -10.25 -0.81 4.88
C ALA A 91 -9.75 -0.02 3.67
N THR A 92 -8.45 0.26 3.65
CA THR A 92 -7.74 0.79 2.50
C THR A 92 -6.39 0.08 2.34
N LEU A 93 -5.94 -0.07 1.09
CA LEU A 93 -4.60 -0.54 0.75
C LEU A 93 -3.81 0.63 0.16
N ILE A 94 -2.70 0.96 0.81
CA ILE A 94 -1.82 2.06 0.42
C ILE A 94 -0.60 1.46 -0.28
N SER A 95 -0.36 1.89 -1.51
CA SER A 95 0.79 1.50 -2.35
C SER A 95 1.76 2.63 -2.64
N SER A 96 1.39 3.87 -2.29
CA SER A 96 2.27 5.04 -2.37
C SER A 96 3.27 5.01 -1.22
N LEU A 97 4.56 4.95 -1.56
CA LEU A 97 5.64 4.75 -0.59
C LEU A 97 5.81 5.96 0.34
N ASP A 98 5.59 7.16 -0.19
CA ASP A 98 5.60 8.44 0.53
C ASP A 98 4.45 8.54 1.54
N ALA A 99 3.23 8.10 1.17
CA ALA A 99 2.11 8.03 2.09
C ALA A 99 2.38 7.05 3.23
N ILE A 100 2.94 5.86 2.94
CA ILE A 100 3.32 4.87 3.96
C ILE A 100 4.37 5.45 4.91
N ALA A 101 5.44 6.03 4.35
CA ALA A 101 6.52 6.64 5.11
C ALA A 101 6.02 7.78 6.03
N TRP A 102 5.11 8.63 5.54
CA TRP A 102 4.52 9.71 6.32
C TRP A 102 3.56 9.23 7.40
N LEU A 103 2.70 8.26 7.08
CA LEU A 103 1.68 7.74 7.98
C LEU A 103 2.29 7.03 9.18
N LEU A 104 3.38 6.28 8.96
CA LEU A 104 4.06 5.51 9.99
C LEU A 104 5.26 6.21 10.62
N ASN A 105 5.55 7.47 10.28
CA ASN A 105 6.76 8.18 10.72
C ASN A 105 8.05 7.36 10.50
N MET A 106 8.19 6.75 9.31
CA MET A 106 9.33 5.92 8.94
C MET A 106 9.98 6.43 7.66
N ARG A 107 11.28 6.15 7.49
CA ARG A 107 12.04 6.48 6.27
C ARG A 107 12.95 5.31 5.89
N GLY A 108 13.43 5.34 4.66
CA GLY A 108 14.33 4.34 4.10
C GLY A 108 15.24 4.92 3.02
N SER A 109 15.92 4.07 2.28
CA SER A 109 16.91 4.47 1.27
C SER A 109 16.88 3.55 0.05
N ASP A 110 15.71 3.01 -0.29
CA ASP A 110 15.57 2.09 -1.42
C ASP A 110 15.66 2.78 -2.77
N ILE A 111 15.34 4.06 -2.81
CA ILE A 111 15.27 4.85 -4.04
C ILE A 111 16.28 5.99 -3.91
N PRO A 112 17.27 6.12 -4.81
CA PRO A 112 18.20 7.23 -4.78
C PRO A 112 17.47 8.58 -4.71
N TYR A 113 17.96 9.46 -3.84
CA TYR A 113 17.42 10.81 -3.59
C TYR A 113 16.00 10.88 -3.00
N ASN A 114 15.39 9.73 -2.67
CA ASN A 114 14.06 9.68 -2.09
C ASN A 114 14.12 8.81 -0.82
N PRO A 115 13.87 9.36 0.39
CA PRO A 115 14.03 8.62 1.65
C PRO A 115 12.88 7.64 1.92
N LEU A 116 12.60 6.77 0.95
CA LEU A 116 11.47 5.86 0.85
C LEU A 116 11.95 4.41 0.86
N PHE A 117 11.03 3.51 1.16
CA PHE A 117 11.24 2.07 1.19
C PHE A 117 10.07 1.36 0.53
N HIS A 118 10.34 0.24 -0.16
CA HIS A 118 9.29 -0.54 -0.81
C HIS A 118 8.43 -1.22 0.25
N ALA A 119 7.15 -0.87 0.28
CA ALA A 119 6.18 -1.44 1.18
C ALA A 119 4.76 -1.35 0.61
N TYR A 120 3.86 -2.14 1.17
CA TYR A 120 2.43 -1.92 1.12
C TYR A 120 1.90 -1.78 2.55
N LEU A 121 0.84 -1.01 2.73
CA LEU A 121 0.19 -0.87 4.03
C LEU A 121 -1.31 -1.10 3.88
N PHE A 122 -1.81 -2.15 4.52
CA PHE A 122 -3.24 -2.38 4.67
C PHE A 122 -3.69 -1.78 6.00
N VAL A 123 -4.75 -0.98 6.00
CA VAL A 123 -5.34 -0.40 7.21
C VAL A 123 -6.83 -0.71 7.22
N SER A 124 -7.28 -1.48 8.22
CA SER A 124 -8.71 -1.65 8.52
C SER A 124 -9.13 -0.69 9.65
N LEU A 125 -10.41 -0.75 10.01
CA LEU A 125 -10.97 0.05 11.11
C LEU A 125 -10.31 -0.24 12.47
N ASP A 126 -9.76 -1.44 12.64
CA ASP A 126 -9.26 -1.98 13.91
C ASP A 126 -7.80 -2.43 13.85
N SER A 127 -7.26 -2.74 12.67
CA SER A 127 -5.92 -3.28 12.49
C SER A 127 -5.14 -2.57 11.40
N ALA A 128 -3.82 -2.76 11.38
CA ALA A 128 -2.97 -2.31 10.29
C ALA A 128 -1.85 -3.34 10.06
N VAL A 129 -1.54 -3.63 8.79
CA VAL A 129 -0.53 -4.61 8.38
C VAL A 129 0.43 -3.95 7.40
N LEU A 130 1.69 -3.82 7.79
CA LEU A 130 2.79 -3.36 6.95
C LEU A 130 3.46 -4.56 6.28
N PHE A 131 3.47 -4.57 4.95
CA PHE A 131 4.18 -5.54 4.13
C PHE A 131 5.53 -4.95 3.73
N LEU A 132 6.61 -5.49 4.28
CA LEU A 132 7.98 -4.98 4.12
C LEU A 132 8.97 -6.15 4.20
N GLU A 133 10.07 -6.07 3.45
CA GLU A 133 11.13 -7.08 3.50
C GLU A 133 11.68 -7.22 4.93
N LYS A 134 11.61 -8.43 5.49
CA LYS A 134 11.91 -8.71 6.90
C LYS A 134 13.29 -8.25 7.34
N SER A 135 14.29 -8.35 6.46
CA SER A 135 15.68 -7.98 6.78
C SER A 135 15.89 -6.48 6.97
N LYS A 136 14.93 -5.63 6.60
CA LYS A 136 15.05 -4.17 6.72
C LYS A 136 14.66 -3.63 8.10
N VAL A 137 14.03 -4.45 8.93
CA VAL A 137 13.44 -4.02 10.20
C VAL A 137 14.39 -4.34 11.35
N SER A 138 14.90 -3.31 12.03
CA SER A 138 15.65 -3.46 13.28
C SER A 138 14.70 -3.75 14.45
N ASN A 139 15.26 -4.18 15.59
CA ASN A 139 14.48 -4.43 16.81
C ASN A 139 13.72 -3.18 17.29
N ASP A 140 14.33 -2.00 17.20
CA ASP A 140 13.70 -0.74 17.62
C ASP A 140 12.51 -0.39 16.74
N VAL A 141 12.63 -0.56 15.42
CA VAL A 141 11.51 -0.36 14.48
C VAL A 141 10.42 -1.39 14.70
N ALA A 142 10.77 -2.65 14.98
CA ALA A 142 9.80 -3.69 15.30
C ALA A 142 9.03 -3.39 16.59
N ALA A 143 9.71 -2.93 17.64
CA ALA A 143 9.09 -2.52 18.89
C ALA A 143 8.19 -1.30 18.70
N TYR A 144 8.63 -0.31 17.91
CA TYR A 144 7.83 0.85 17.55
C TYR A 144 6.54 0.46 16.83
N LEU A 145 6.62 -0.35 15.77
CA LEU A 145 5.46 -0.82 15.01
C LEU A 145 4.47 -1.58 15.90
N HIS A 146 4.98 -2.43 16.80
CA HIS A 146 4.14 -3.12 17.79
C HIS A 146 3.45 -2.12 18.74
N SER A 147 4.16 -1.10 19.22
CA SER A 147 3.60 -0.09 20.14
C SER A 147 2.45 0.72 19.52
N ILE A 148 2.45 0.89 18.19
CA ILE A 148 1.38 1.58 17.46
C ILE A 148 0.32 0.64 16.87
N GLY A 149 0.38 -0.66 17.19
CA GLY A 149 -0.59 -1.66 16.74
C GLY A 149 -0.51 -2.01 15.25
N VAL A 150 0.69 -1.92 14.65
CA VAL A 150 0.93 -2.27 13.25
C VAL A 150 1.63 -3.63 13.18
N GLU A 151 0.94 -4.61 12.61
CA GLU A 151 1.49 -5.93 12.32
C GLU A 151 2.43 -5.88 11.11
N ARG A 152 3.31 -6.89 10.99
CA ARG A 152 4.26 -6.99 9.88
C ARG A 152 4.13 -8.31 9.16
N LYS A 153 4.15 -8.26 7.83
CA LYS A 153 4.24 -9.42 6.94
C LYS A 153 5.34 -9.22 5.90
N ASP A 154 5.72 -10.28 5.19
CA ASP A 154 6.72 -10.14 4.13
C ASP A 154 6.17 -9.29 2.99
N TYR A 155 7.05 -8.63 2.23
CA TYR A 155 6.65 -7.81 1.08
C TYR A 155 5.86 -8.63 0.04
N THR A 156 6.15 -9.93 -0.08
CA THR A 156 5.46 -10.82 -1.04
C THR A 156 4.15 -11.39 -0.54
N ASP A 157 3.77 -11.15 0.72
CA ASP A 157 2.55 -11.70 1.33
C ASP A 157 1.31 -10.81 1.13
N VAL A 158 1.43 -9.72 0.34
CA VAL A 158 0.36 -8.75 0.05
C VAL A 158 -0.76 -9.33 -0.80
#